data_AF-A0A8D0Z2E2-F1
#
_entry.id   AF-A0A8D0Z2E2-F1
#
_cell.length_a   1.000
_cell.length_b   1.000
_cell.length_c   1.000
_cell.angle_alpha   90.00
_cell.angle_beta   90.00
_cell.angle_gamma   90.00
#
_symmetry.space_group_name_H-M   'P 1'
#
loop_
_entity.id
_entity.type
_entity.pdbx_description
1 polymer ?
#
loop_
_entity_poly.entity_id
_entity_poly.type
_entity_poly.pdbx_seq_one_letter_code
_entity_poly.pdbx_strand_id
1 'polypeptide(L)'
;MIKTLTKVGIGETFLNIIKAIYDKPTANIILNGEKLKAFSLKSQTRQGCPFSPLLFNIVLEVLAIATQTKEIKGIYIGREEVKLSLYTDDMILYIENPKDSTQKLLELINTFSIVAGYKINNQKSVTFLYTDNEILEKEYKNTIPFKIAPQKTKYLGIHLTKEVKDLHAENYKTLIKEIKED
;
A
#
# COMPACT_ATOMS: atom_id res chain seq x y z
N MET A 1 3.17 15.74 2.98
CA MET A 1 3.24 16.22 1.57
C MET A 1 4.24 17.38 1.39
N ILE A 2 3.95 18.63 1.77
CA ILE A 2 4.84 19.78 1.46
C ILE A 2 6.27 19.57 1.97
N LYS A 3 6.43 19.14 3.24
CA LYS A 3 7.75 18.82 3.82
C LYS A 3 8.50 17.75 3.01
N THR A 4 7.79 16.74 2.51
CA THR A 4 8.33 15.69 1.65
C THR A 4 8.86 16.27 0.33
N LEU A 5 8.05 17.08 -0.34
CA LEU A 5 8.43 17.71 -1.61
C LEU A 5 9.66 18.61 -1.43
N THR A 6 9.73 19.37 -0.33
CA THR A 6 10.93 20.16 0.01
C THR A 6 12.15 19.28 0.20
N LYS A 7 12.02 18.14 0.89
CA LYS A 7 13.15 17.23 1.13
C LYS A 7 13.63 16.52 -0.13
N VAL A 8 12.73 16.24 -1.08
CA VAL A 8 13.04 15.68 -2.40
C VAL A 8 13.71 16.71 -3.33
N GLY A 9 13.76 18.00 -2.94
CA GLY A 9 14.44 19.04 -3.70
C GLY A 9 13.57 19.71 -4.76
N ILE A 10 12.24 19.63 -4.62
CA ILE A 10 11.32 20.35 -5.50
C ILE A 10 11.51 21.86 -5.32
N GLY A 11 11.73 22.57 -6.44
CA GLY A 11 12.00 24.00 -6.43
C GLY A 11 10.89 24.84 -5.79
N GLU A 12 11.28 25.98 -5.22
CA GLU A 12 10.39 26.85 -4.44
C GLU A 12 9.15 27.31 -5.24
N THR A 13 9.32 27.65 -6.51
CA THR A 13 8.22 28.05 -7.40
C THR A 13 7.12 26.98 -7.46
N PHE A 14 7.50 25.72 -7.70
CA PHE A 14 6.54 24.63 -7.78
C PHE A 14 5.94 24.30 -6.41
N LEU A 15 6.73 24.33 -5.35
CA LEU A 15 6.22 24.18 -3.98
C LEU A 15 5.15 25.23 -3.66
N ASN A 16 5.35 26.48 -4.07
CA ASN A 16 4.39 27.55 -3.81
C ASN A 16 3.09 27.36 -4.60
N ILE A 17 3.15 26.83 -5.83
CA ILE A 17 1.95 26.43 -6.59
C ILE A 17 1.19 25.32 -5.86
N ILE A 18 1.88 24.26 -5.41
CA ILE A 18 1.24 23.16 -4.68
C ILE A 18 0.64 23.65 -3.36
N LYS A 19 1.34 24.54 -2.62
CA LYS A 19 0.79 25.18 -1.43
C LYS A 19 -0.48 25.96 -1.76
N ALA A 20 -0.48 26.79 -2.81
CA ALA A 20 -1.67 27.55 -3.18
C ALA A 20 -2.87 26.66 -3.52
N ILE A 21 -2.63 25.49 -4.12
CA ILE A 21 -3.69 24.53 -4.45
C ILE A 21 -4.19 23.79 -3.20
N TYR A 22 -3.29 23.35 -2.32
CA TYR A 22 -3.61 22.43 -1.21
C TYR A 22 -3.62 23.06 0.19
N ASP A 23 -3.34 24.35 0.34
CA ASP A 23 -3.45 25.04 1.62
C ASP A 23 -4.91 25.21 2.02
N LYS A 24 -5.21 24.83 3.27
CA LYS A 24 -6.53 24.93 3.92
C LYS A 24 -7.72 24.62 2.98
N PRO A 25 -7.76 23.43 2.36
CA PRO A 25 -8.82 23.12 1.42
C PRO A 25 -10.17 23.08 2.15
N THR A 26 -11.23 23.53 1.49
CA THR A 26 -12.60 23.41 1.98
C THR A 26 -13.42 22.54 1.04
N ALA A 27 -14.46 21.92 1.57
CA ALA A 27 -15.42 21.13 0.81
C ALA A 27 -16.85 21.51 1.17
N ASN A 28 -17.77 21.28 0.24
CA ASN A 28 -19.22 21.38 0.43
C ASN A 28 -19.85 20.06 0.00
N ILE A 29 -20.98 19.72 0.60
CA ILE A 29 -21.82 18.60 0.16
C ILE A 29 -23.00 19.18 -0.61
N ILE A 30 -23.31 18.60 -1.76
CA ILE A 30 -24.54 18.89 -2.51
C ILE A 30 -25.50 17.73 -2.27
N LEU A 31 -26.68 18.03 -1.73
CA LEU A 31 -27.74 17.05 -1.46
C LEU A 31 -29.04 17.56 -2.09
N ASN A 32 -29.65 16.77 -2.98
CA ASN A 32 -30.88 17.14 -3.70
C ASN A 32 -30.80 18.50 -4.42
N GLY A 33 -29.63 18.85 -4.95
CA GLY A 33 -29.39 20.15 -5.60
C GLY A 33 -29.08 21.30 -4.64
N GLU A 34 -29.22 21.11 -3.33
CA GLU A 34 -28.87 22.12 -2.33
C GLU A 34 -27.42 21.98 -1.85
N LYS A 35 -26.70 23.11 -1.81
CA LYS A 35 -25.31 23.18 -1.36
C LYS A 35 -25.26 23.46 0.14
N LEU A 36 -24.79 22.49 0.91
CA LEU A 36 -24.59 22.60 2.35
C LEU A 36 -23.37 23.47 2.69
N LYS A 37 -23.28 23.90 3.96
CA LYS A 37 -22.21 24.77 4.48
C LYS A 37 -20.83 24.16 4.24
N ALA A 38 -19.87 25.02 3.91
CA ALA A 38 -18.48 24.61 3.70
C ALA A 38 -17.83 24.17 5.01
N PHE A 39 -16.99 23.16 4.95
CA PHE A 39 -16.15 22.71 6.05
C PHE A 39 -14.70 22.55 5.60
N SER A 40 -13.76 22.74 6.52
CA SER A 40 -12.33 22.60 6.23
C SER A 40 -11.92 21.13 6.21
N LEU A 41 -11.13 20.76 5.21
CA LEU A 41 -10.51 19.46 5.08
C LEU A 41 -9.15 19.46 5.79
N LYS A 42 -8.89 18.43 6.60
CA LYS A 42 -7.64 18.31 7.39
C LYS A 42 -6.53 17.56 6.66
N SER A 43 -6.89 16.49 5.95
CA SER A 43 -5.90 15.56 5.36
C SER A 43 -6.57 14.72 4.29
N GLN A 44 -6.41 15.09 3.02
CA GLN A 44 -6.82 14.29 1.86
C GLN A 44 -6.27 14.91 0.57
N THR A 45 -5.99 14.07 -0.41
CA THR A 45 -5.84 14.50 -1.80
C THR A 45 -7.22 14.75 -2.40
N ARG A 46 -7.33 15.69 -3.34
CA ARG A 46 -8.62 16.02 -3.97
C ARG A 46 -8.95 14.95 -5.00
N GLN A 47 -10.03 14.19 -4.79
CA GLN A 47 -10.49 13.23 -5.78
C GLN A 47 -10.83 13.96 -7.10
N GLY A 48 -10.36 13.43 -8.22
CA GLY A 48 -10.48 14.06 -9.54
C GLY A 48 -9.44 15.16 -9.83
N CYS A 49 -8.54 15.49 -8.89
CA CYS A 49 -7.44 16.40 -9.18
C CYS A 49 -6.32 15.69 -9.96
N PRO A 50 -5.90 16.20 -11.13
CA PRO A 50 -4.84 15.60 -11.93
C PRO A 50 -3.49 15.48 -11.22
N PHE A 51 -3.20 16.38 -10.27
CA PHE A 51 -1.93 16.35 -9.51
C PHE A 51 -1.94 15.36 -8.34
N SER A 52 -3.12 15.03 -7.82
CA SER A 52 -3.24 14.20 -6.61
C SER A 52 -2.55 12.83 -6.74
N PRO A 53 -2.67 12.08 -7.85
CA PRO A 53 -1.97 10.81 -8.02
C PRO A 53 -0.44 10.94 -7.97
N LEU A 54 0.12 11.94 -8.64
CA LEU A 54 1.57 12.16 -8.64
C LEU A 54 2.09 12.54 -7.25
N LEU A 55 1.40 13.45 -6.57
CA LEU A 55 1.76 13.87 -5.21
C LEU A 55 1.66 12.70 -4.23
N PHE A 56 0.69 11.82 -4.42
CA PHE A 56 0.54 10.60 -3.64
C PHE A 56 1.74 9.67 -3.85
N ASN A 57 2.12 9.40 -5.10
CA ASN A 57 3.28 8.56 -5.42
C ASN A 57 4.59 9.12 -4.85
N ILE A 58 4.82 10.45 -4.92
CA ILE A 58 6.03 11.07 -4.36
C ILE A 58 6.11 10.89 -2.84
N VAL A 59 4.97 10.95 -2.14
CA VAL A 59 4.97 10.72 -0.68
C VAL A 59 5.23 9.24 -0.38
N LEU A 60 4.67 8.32 -1.16
CA LEU A 60 4.92 6.89 -1.01
C LEU A 60 6.35 6.48 -1.34
N GLU A 61 7.03 7.18 -2.25
CA GLU A 61 8.43 6.93 -2.59
C GLU A 61 9.33 7.01 -1.34
N VAL A 62 9.00 7.87 -0.37
CA VAL A 62 9.73 7.95 0.90
C VAL A 62 9.65 6.63 1.67
N LEU A 63 8.47 6.00 1.68
CA LEU A 63 8.31 4.67 2.29
C LEU A 63 9.09 3.62 1.50
N ALA A 64 9.00 3.66 0.16
CA ALA A 64 9.72 2.72 -0.70
C ALA A 64 11.23 2.75 -0.45
N ILE A 65 11.83 3.94 -0.40
CA ILE A 65 13.26 4.12 -0.07
C ILE A 65 13.56 3.63 1.35
N ALA A 66 12.73 3.98 2.33
CA ALA A 66 12.96 3.58 3.72
C ALA A 66 12.94 2.04 3.89
N THR A 67 12.07 1.33 3.16
CA THR A 67 12.01 -0.14 3.21
C THR A 67 13.25 -0.85 2.65
N GLN A 68 14.14 -0.14 1.91
CA GLN A 68 15.35 -0.73 1.34
C GLN A 68 16.47 -0.98 2.35
N THR A 69 16.28 -0.62 3.63
CA THR A 69 17.25 -0.92 4.70
C THR A 69 17.64 -2.41 4.73
N LYS A 70 18.89 -2.70 5.10
CA LYS A 70 19.42 -4.07 5.25
C LYS A 70 18.76 -4.85 6.38
N GLU A 71 18.09 -4.14 7.29
CA GLU A 71 17.41 -4.72 8.43
C GLU A 71 16.10 -5.41 8.07
N ILE A 72 15.52 -5.10 6.90
CA ILE A 72 14.33 -5.72 6.36
C ILE A 72 14.80 -6.54 5.15
N LYS A 73 14.69 -7.86 5.23
CA LYS A 73 15.02 -8.75 4.12
C LYS A 73 13.79 -9.02 3.28
N GLY A 74 13.93 -8.86 1.97
CA GLY A 74 12.92 -9.18 0.97
C GLY A 74 13.09 -10.57 0.40
N ILE A 75 12.32 -10.88 -0.64
CA ILE A 75 12.48 -12.13 -1.40
C ILE A 75 13.36 -11.88 -2.62
N TYR A 76 14.01 -12.93 -3.13
CA TYR A 76 14.77 -12.82 -4.37
C TYR A 76 13.95 -13.27 -5.57
N ILE A 77 13.90 -12.43 -6.61
CA ILE A 77 13.39 -12.77 -7.93
C ILE A 77 14.57 -12.70 -8.90
N GLY A 78 15.06 -13.87 -9.31
CA GLY A 78 16.31 -13.95 -10.07
C GLY A 78 17.51 -13.46 -9.25
N ARG A 79 18.08 -12.31 -9.64
CA ARG A 79 19.23 -11.69 -8.94
C ARG A 79 18.84 -10.46 -8.12
N GLU A 80 17.57 -10.06 -8.14
CA GLU A 80 17.10 -8.84 -7.50
C GLU A 80 16.33 -9.18 -6.23
N GLU A 81 16.64 -8.47 -5.15
CA GLU A 81 15.87 -8.51 -3.91
C GLU A 81 14.66 -7.58 -4.06
N VAL A 82 13.47 -8.13 -3.88
CA VAL A 82 12.19 -7.41 -3.94
C VAL A 82 11.60 -7.37 -2.54
N LYS A 83 11.34 -6.15 -2.04
CA LYS A 83 10.77 -5.89 -0.71
C LYS A 83 9.37 -5.30 -0.75
N LEU A 84 9.04 -4.61 -1.83
CA LEU A 84 7.82 -3.82 -1.92
C LEU A 84 7.29 -3.79 -3.36
N SER A 85 5.99 -3.96 -3.52
CA SER A 85 5.24 -3.59 -4.72
C SER A 85 4.15 -2.60 -4.34
N LEU A 86 4.02 -1.53 -5.13
CA LEU A 86 3.08 -0.44 -4.89
C LEU A 86 2.12 -0.31 -6.07
N TYR A 87 0.82 -0.30 -5.78
CA TYR A 87 -0.21 0.14 -6.71
C TYR A 87 -1.21 1.01 -5.96
N THR A 88 -1.15 2.32 -6.18
CA THR A 88 -1.92 3.30 -5.39
C THR A 88 -1.78 3.02 -3.88
N ASP A 89 -2.89 2.88 -3.16
CA ASP A 89 -3.00 2.52 -1.76
C ASP A 89 -2.86 1.02 -1.47
N ASP A 90 -2.87 0.16 -2.49
CA ASP A 90 -2.65 -1.28 -2.36
C ASP A 90 -1.15 -1.63 -2.42
N MET A 91 -0.62 -2.03 -1.26
CA MET A 91 0.80 -2.38 -1.08
C MET A 91 0.98 -3.87 -0.82
N ILE A 92 1.97 -4.48 -1.47
CA ILE A 92 2.51 -5.79 -1.07
C ILE A 92 3.90 -5.59 -0.51
N LEU A 93 4.12 -6.09 0.71
CA LEU A 93 5.42 -6.17 1.34
C LEU A 93 5.89 -7.62 1.30
N TYR A 94 7.09 -7.84 0.76
CA TYR A 94 7.71 -9.16 0.73
C TYR A 94 8.77 -9.23 1.81
N ILE A 95 8.67 -10.26 2.63
CA ILE A 95 9.52 -10.41 3.80
C ILE A 95 10.09 -11.82 3.81
N GLU A 96 11.41 -11.91 3.82
CA GLU A 96 12.12 -13.11 4.21
C GLU A 96 12.34 -13.10 5.73
N ASN A 97 12.28 -14.28 6.35
CA ASN A 97 12.44 -14.47 7.80
C ASN A 97 11.53 -13.54 8.62
N PRO A 98 10.20 -13.77 8.62
CA PRO A 98 9.24 -12.86 9.24
C PRO A 98 9.49 -12.53 10.71
N LYS A 99 10.15 -13.41 11.46
CA LYS A 99 10.45 -13.22 12.89
C LYS A 99 11.23 -11.93 13.16
N ASP A 100 12.25 -11.65 12.37
CA ASP A 100 13.13 -10.49 12.59
C ASP A 100 12.67 -9.27 11.79
N SER A 101 12.29 -9.49 10.53
CA SER A 101 11.97 -8.41 9.58
C SER A 101 10.61 -7.76 9.84
N THR A 102 9.62 -8.49 10.35
CA THR A 102 8.24 -7.96 10.52
C THR A 102 8.20 -6.84 11.54
N GLN A 103 8.87 -6.99 12.69
CA GLN A 103 8.86 -5.97 13.73
C GLN A 103 9.45 -4.65 13.21
N LYS A 104 10.63 -4.71 12.59
CA LYS A 104 11.31 -3.53 12.06
C LYS A 104 10.51 -2.84 10.96
N LEU A 105 9.87 -3.63 10.10
CA LEU A 105 9.00 -3.10 9.06
C LEU A 105 7.79 -2.37 9.66
N LEU A 106 7.15 -2.92 10.70
CA LEU A 106 6.03 -2.27 11.38
C LEU A 106 6.45 -0.97 12.08
N GLU A 107 7.61 -0.94 12.73
CA GLU A 107 8.17 0.27 13.34
C GLU A 107 8.39 1.37 12.28
N LEU A 108 8.94 0.98 11.12
CA LEU A 108 9.16 1.88 9.99
C LEU A 108 7.84 2.42 9.43
N ILE A 109 6.85 1.55 9.18
CA ILE A 109 5.54 1.97 8.67
C ILE A 109 4.82 2.86 9.69
N ASN A 110 4.92 2.57 10.98
CA ASN A 110 4.33 3.41 12.04
C ASN A 110 4.97 4.80 12.06
N THR A 111 6.29 4.88 11.95
CA THR A 111 7.02 6.15 11.85
C THR A 111 6.59 6.93 10.62
N PHE A 112 6.54 6.27 9.46
CA PHE A 112 6.06 6.87 8.22
C PHE A 112 4.61 7.35 8.35
N SER A 113 3.73 6.56 8.99
CA SER A 113 2.32 6.89 9.21
C SER A 113 2.15 8.19 10.01
N ILE A 114 2.96 8.39 11.06
CA ILE A 114 2.95 9.63 11.87
C ILE A 114 3.37 10.83 11.03
N VAL A 115 4.40 10.68 10.19
CA VAL A 115 4.97 11.78 9.40
C VAL A 115 4.10 12.13 8.19
N ALA A 116 3.61 11.12 7.48
CA ALA A 116 2.84 11.27 6.25
C ALA A 116 1.34 11.46 6.49
N GLY A 117 0.84 11.09 7.67
CA GLY A 117 -0.59 11.12 8.02
C GLY A 117 -1.38 9.95 7.43
N TYR A 118 -0.71 8.85 7.08
CA TYR A 118 -1.35 7.61 6.63
C TYR A 118 -1.62 6.69 7.81
N LYS A 119 -2.52 5.72 7.60
CA LYS A 119 -2.84 4.70 8.59
C LYS A 119 -3.07 3.37 7.90
N ILE A 120 -2.40 2.32 8.37
CA ILE A 120 -2.66 0.94 7.93
C ILE A 120 -4.09 0.55 8.32
N ASN A 121 -4.80 -0.08 7.40
CA ASN A 121 -6.08 -0.69 7.69
C ASN A 121 -5.90 -2.14 8.14
N ASN A 122 -5.72 -2.36 9.45
CA ASN A 122 -5.50 -3.69 10.02
C ASN A 122 -6.59 -4.71 9.71
N GLN A 123 -7.83 -4.28 9.42
CA GLN A 123 -8.93 -5.19 9.07
C GLN A 123 -8.86 -5.66 7.61
N LYS A 124 -8.28 -4.84 6.72
CA LYS A 124 -8.09 -5.18 5.31
C LYS A 124 -6.72 -5.79 5.02
N SER A 125 -5.72 -5.48 5.85
CA SER A 125 -4.37 -6.03 5.72
C SER A 125 -4.35 -7.52 6.06
N VAL A 126 -3.75 -8.30 5.17
CA VAL A 126 -3.61 -9.75 5.30
C VAL A 126 -2.16 -10.16 5.11
N THR A 127 -1.76 -11.22 5.79
CA THR A 127 -0.49 -11.88 5.56
C THR A 127 -0.71 -13.16 4.77
N PHE A 128 0.09 -13.35 3.73
CA PHE A 128 0.08 -14.58 2.95
C PHE A 128 1.41 -15.30 3.11
N LEU A 129 1.38 -16.49 3.73
CA LEU A 129 2.57 -17.25 4.05
C LEU A 129 2.89 -18.25 2.94
N TYR A 130 4.05 -18.08 2.31
CA TYR A 130 4.62 -19.04 1.36
C TYR A 130 5.58 -19.99 2.09
N THR A 131 5.04 -20.96 2.83
CA THR A 131 5.82 -22.04 3.44
C THR A 131 5.01 -23.33 3.49
N ASP A 132 5.63 -24.46 3.19
CA ASP A 132 5.09 -25.81 3.37
C ASP A 132 5.42 -26.40 4.76
N ASN A 133 6.21 -25.68 5.57
CA ASN A 133 6.60 -26.13 6.90
C ASN A 133 5.56 -25.72 7.96
N GLU A 134 4.77 -26.69 8.41
CA GLU A 134 3.71 -26.48 9.41
C GLU A 134 4.22 -25.93 10.75
N ILE A 135 5.45 -26.25 11.14
CA ILE A 135 6.05 -25.78 12.41
C ILE A 135 6.34 -24.29 12.30
N LEU A 136 7.00 -23.86 11.21
CA LEU A 136 7.26 -22.45 10.95
C LEU A 136 5.97 -21.65 10.75
N GLU A 137 4.98 -22.24 10.06
CA GLU A 137 3.68 -21.59 9.88
C GLU A 137 2.99 -21.30 11.23
N LYS A 138 3.05 -22.24 12.18
CA LYS A 138 2.56 -22.04 13.56
C LYS A 138 3.37 -20.99 14.32
N GLU A 139 4.69 -20.96 14.17
CA GLU A 139 5.53 -19.94 14.81
C GLU A 139 5.17 -18.54 14.29
N TYR A 140 5.09 -18.36 12.96
CA TYR A 140 4.80 -17.08 12.34
C TYR A 140 3.38 -16.59 12.62
N LYS A 141 2.41 -17.49 12.77
CA LYS A 141 1.05 -17.15 13.23
C LYS A 141 1.04 -16.38 14.55
N ASN A 142 2.01 -16.63 15.43
CA ASN A 142 2.09 -15.95 16.72
C ASN A 142 2.88 -14.64 16.67
N THR A 143 3.69 -14.41 15.63
CA THR A 143 4.54 -13.21 15.53
C THR A 143 3.91 -12.10 14.69
N ILE A 144 3.11 -12.44 13.69
CA ILE A 144 2.60 -11.48 12.72
C ILE A 144 1.25 -10.92 13.19
N PRO A 145 1.06 -9.59 13.26
CA PRO A 145 -0.15 -8.98 13.82
C PRO A 145 -1.35 -8.93 12.87
N PHE A 146 -1.21 -9.47 11.65
CA PHE A 146 -2.25 -9.43 10.62
C PHE A 146 -2.93 -10.78 10.46
N LYS A 147 -4.16 -10.77 9.95
CA LYS A 147 -4.89 -11.99 9.62
C LYS A 147 -4.13 -12.77 8.54
N ILE A 148 -3.86 -14.05 8.80
CA ILE A 148 -3.25 -14.93 7.81
C ILE A 148 -4.30 -15.47 6.84
N ALA A 149 -4.05 -15.31 5.55
CA ALA A 149 -4.87 -15.87 4.50
C ALA A 149 -4.56 -17.38 4.35
N PRO A 150 -5.59 -18.26 4.29
CA PRO A 150 -5.38 -19.70 4.42
C PRO A 150 -4.80 -20.38 3.18
N GLN A 151 -5.29 -20.03 1.97
CA GLN A 151 -4.93 -20.75 0.73
C GLN A 151 -4.69 -19.83 -0.46
N LYS A 152 -5.46 -18.74 -0.55
CA LYS A 152 -5.30 -17.72 -1.58
C LYS A 152 -5.61 -16.33 -1.05
N THR A 153 -5.04 -15.32 -1.68
CA THR A 153 -5.38 -13.91 -1.46
C THR A 153 -5.57 -13.22 -2.80
N LYS A 154 -6.42 -12.19 -2.85
CA LYS A 154 -6.69 -11.45 -4.09
C LYS A 154 -5.91 -10.14 -4.08
N TYR A 155 -5.17 -9.86 -5.15
CA TYR A 155 -4.45 -8.61 -5.37
C TYR A 155 -4.66 -8.14 -6.80
N LEU A 156 -5.14 -6.91 -6.98
CA LEU A 156 -5.41 -6.30 -8.29
C LEU A 156 -6.20 -7.21 -9.26
N GLY A 157 -7.21 -7.88 -8.74
CA GLY A 157 -8.04 -8.80 -9.53
C GLY A 157 -7.51 -10.24 -9.62
N ILE A 158 -6.25 -10.49 -9.28
CA ILE A 158 -5.59 -11.79 -9.40
C ILE A 158 -5.55 -12.52 -8.06
N HIS A 159 -5.93 -13.78 -8.04
CA HIS A 159 -5.71 -14.70 -6.94
C HIS A 159 -4.26 -15.19 -6.91
N LEU A 160 -3.56 -14.84 -5.84
CA LEU A 160 -2.28 -15.42 -5.46
C LEU A 160 -2.57 -16.70 -4.66
N THR A 161 -1.97 -17.81 -5.08
CA THR A 161 -2.17 -19.14 -4.48
C THR A 161 -0.87 -19.65 -3.87
N LYS A 162 -0.98 -20.55 -2.88
CA LYS A 162 0.18 -21.15 -2.21
C LYS A 162 0.99 -22.01 -3.18
N GLU A 163 0.28 -22.68 -4.10
CA GLU A 163 0.88 -23.50 -5.15
C GLU A 163 0.79 -22.81 -6.51
N VAL A 164 1.92 -22.75 -7.22
CA VAL A 164 2.02 -22.10 -8.55
C VAL A 164 1.12 -22.78 -9.58
N LYS A 165 0.93 -24.10 -9.48
CA LYS A 165 0.10 -24.88 -10.41
C LYS A 165 -1.37 -24.44 -10.43
N ASP A 166 -1.84 -23.86 -9.33
CA ASP A 166 -3.24 -23.46 -9.17
C ASP A 166 -3.52 -22.07 -9.76
N LEU A 167 -2.48 -21.24 -9.98
CA LEU A 167 -2.62 -19.87 -10.50
C LEU A 167 -3.41 -19.81 -11.81
N HIS A 168 -3.18 -20.76 -12.71
CA HIS A 168 -3.89 -20.79 -14.00
C HIS A 168 -5.38 -21.11 -13.82
N ALA A 169 -5.71 -22.10 -12.99
CA ALA A 169 -7.09 -22.50 -12.78
C ALA A 169 -7.90 -21.43 -12.04
N GLU A 170 -7.31 -20.84 -10.99
CA GLU A 170 -7.97 -19.85 -10.14
C GLU A 170 -8.19 -18.49 -10.80
N ASN A 171 -7.41 -18.17 -11.84
CA ASN A 171 -7.49 -16.89 -12.53
C ASN A 171 -8.03 -17.03 -13.95
N TYR A 172 -7.32 -17.74 -14.83
CA TYR A 172 -7.62 -17.73 -16.26
C TYR A 172 -8.86 -18.56 -16.62
N LYS A 173 -9.03 -19.75 -16.03
CA LYS A 173 -10.22 -20.57 -16.33
C LYS A 173 -11.51 -19.86 -15.91
N THR A 174 -11.51 -19.24 -14.73
CA THR A 174 -12.63 -18.44 -14.23
C THR A 174 -12.91 -17.26 -15.14
N LEU A 175 -11.88 -16.47 -15.47
CA LEU A 175 -12.02 -15.28 -16.33
C LEU A 175 -12.53 -15.63 -17.73
N ILE A 176 -12.02 -16.70 -18.35
CA ILE A 176 -12.48 -17.15 -19.67
C ILE A 176 -13.95 -17.57 -19.63
N LYS A 177 -14.42 -18.14 -18.52
CA LYS A 177 -15.82 -18.51 -18.36
C LYS A 177 -16.71 -17.26 -18.28
N GLU A 178 -16.34 -16.29 -17.45
CA GLU A 178 -17.05 -15.01 -17.31
C GLU A 178 -17.17 -14.29 -18.67
N ILE A 179 -16.06 -14.18 -19.43
CA ILE A 179 -16.04 -13.55 -20.76
C ILE A 179 -16.95 -14.25 -21.78
N LYS A 180 -17.18 -15.57 -21.63
CA LYS A 180 -18.07 -16.32 -22.54
C LYS A 180 -19.54 -16.22 -22.18
N GLU A 181 -19.84 -15.84 -20.94
CA GLU A 181 -21.19 -15.67 -20.42
C GLU A 181 -21.72 -14.24 -20.66
N ASP A 182 -20.82 -13.28 -20.89
CA ASP A 182 -21.09 -11.91 -21.34
C ASP A 182 -21.31 -11.79 -22.87
#